data_AF-A0A962FAM0-F1
#
_entry.id   AF-A0A962FAM0-F1
#
_cell.length_a   1.000
_cell.length_b   1.000
_cell.length_c   1.000
_cell.angle_alpha   90.00
_cell.angle_beta   90.00
_cell.angle_gamma   90.00
#
_symmetry.space_group_name_H-M   'P 1'
#
loop_
_entity.id
_entity.type
_entity.pdbx_description
1 polymer ?
#
loop_
_entity_poly.entity_id
_entity_poly.type
_entity_poly.pdbx_seq_one_letter_code
_entity_poly.pdbx_strand_id
1 'polypeptide(L)'
;MIYIAMIAAAGILLLQFTDSIPMASVGGSMTIALVYIGAALAVGIQEAWAKKRGALGWIVNIVVSFVGALVAAPVGGGLLAMLLSDGSGSLAAAGGARFSIALVGGMLVTLLGAWCALWIVNRWRS
;
A
#
# COMPACT_ATOMS: atom_id res chain seq x y z
N MET A 1 -8.71 9.65 2.19
CA MET A 1 -8.29 8.64 1.18
C MET A 1 -7.45 9.21 0.04
N ILE A 2 -7.96 10.09 -0.83
CA ILE A 2 -7.19 10.57 -2.00
C ILE A 2 -5.84 11.22 -1.63
N TYR A 3 -5.82 12.04 -0.57
CA TYR A 3 -4.59 12.68 -0.08
C TYR A 3 -3.57 11.66 0.46
N ILE A 4 -4.01 10.64 1.19
CA ILE A 4 -3.13 9.59 1.71
C ILE A 4 -2.52 8.80 0.55
N ALA A 5 -3.34 8.46 -0.46
CA ALA A 5 -2.86 7.77 -1.66
C ALA A 5 -1.83 8.60 -2.44
N MET A 6 -2.09 9.90 -2.64
CA MET A 6 -1.14 10.79 -3.33
C MET A 6 0.16 10.96 -2.54
N ILE A 7 0.09 11.15 -1.21
CA ILE A 7 1.27 11.29 -0.36
C ILE A 7 2.08 9.99 -0.34
N ALA A 8 1.42 8.83 -0.23
CA ALA A 8 2.09 7.53 -0.25
C ALA A 8 2.74 7.23 -1.60
N ALA A 9 2.06 7.55 -2.71
CA ALA A 9 2.60 7.42 -4.05
C ALA A 9 3.81 8.35 -4.29
N ALA A 10 3.71 9.62 -3.87
CA ALA A 10 4.83 10.55 -3.95
C ALA A 10 5.99 10.10 -3.06
N GLY A 11 5.71 9.66 -1.83
CA GLY A 11 6.72 9.19 -0.89
C GLY A 11 7.48 7.96 -1.40
N ILE A 12 6.79 6.97 -1.95
CA ILE A 12 7.47 5.78 -2.49
C ILE A 12 8.29 6.08 -3.74
N LEU A 13 7.81 6.98 -4.60
CA LEU A 13 8.58 7.45 -5.76
C LEU A 13 9.82 8.21 -5.31
N LEU A 14 9.70 9.14 -4.35
CA LEU A 14 10.84 9.86 -3.80
C LEU A 14 11.89 8.91 -3.25
N LEU A 15 11.49 7.90 -2.47
CA LEU A 15 12.39 6.87 -1.94
C LEU A 15 13.09 6.06 -3.03
N GLN A 16 12.39 5.78 -4.14
CA GLN A 16 12.97 5.13 -5.31
C GLN A 16 13.96 6.06 -6.02
N PHE A 17 13.62 7.34 -6.21
CA PHE A 17 14.47 8.32 -6.89
C PHE A 17 15.73 8.68 -6.10
N THR A 18 15.71 8.60 -4.77
CA THR A 18 16.86 8.87 -3.91
C THR A 18 17.72 7.63 -3.66
N ASP A 19 17.51 6.53 -4.41
CA ASP A 19 18.17 5.23 -4.23
C ASP A 19 18.11 4.69 -2.78
N SER A 20 17.12 5.16 -2.01
CA SER A 20 16.88 4.74 -0.62
C SER A 20 16.21 3.36 -0.55
N ILE A 21 15.80 2.83 -1.70
CA ILE A 21 15.33 1.45 -1.89
C ILE A 21 16.49 0.65 -2.52
N PRO A 22 17.37 0.01 -1.71
CA PRO A 22 18.47 -0.78 -2.25
C PRO A 22 17.93 -2.05 -2.91
N MET A 23 17.90 -2.06 -4.25
CA MET A 23 17.26 -3.13 -5.04
C MET A 23 17.97 -4.49 -4.95
N ALA A 24 19.26 -4.49 -4.62
CA ALA A 24 20.07 -5.70 -4.47
C ALA A 24 20.08 -6.27 -3.03
N SER A 25 19.28 -5.71 -2.13
CA SER A 25 19.27 -6.09 -0.71
C SER A 25 17.86 -6.33 -0.19
N VAL A 26 17.74 -7.23 0.79
CA VAL A 26 16.51 -7.43 1.58
C VAL A 26 16.00 -6.10 2.15
N GLY A 27 16.91 -5.16 2.43
CA GLY A 27 16.58 -3.80 2.86
C GLY A 27 15.60 -3.07 1.92
N GLY A 28 15.72 -3.21 0.60
CA GLY A 28 14.82 -2.56 -0.35
C GLY A 28 13.39 -3.06 -0.23
N SER A 29 13.22 -4.39 -0.15
CA SER A 29 11.90 -5.01 0.05
C SER A 29 11.29 -4.64 1.41
N MET A 30 12.11 -4.54 2.47
CA MET A 30 11.64 -4.09 3.79
C MET A 30 11.19 -2.63 3.78
N THR A 31 11.94 -1.74 3.13
CA THR A 31 11.56 -0.33 2.99
C THR A 31 10.22 -0.20 2.26
N ILE A 32 10.03 -0.90 1.14
CA ILE A 32 8.76 -0.90 0.40
C ILE A 32 7.61 -1.38 1.31
N ALA A 33 7.80 -2.51 2.00
CA ALA A 33 6.80 -3.06 2.91
C ALA A 33 6.43 -2.08 4.03
N LEU A 34 7.41 -1.39 4.63
CA LEU A 34 7.18 -0.39 5.67
C LEU A 34 6.37 0.80 5.16
N VAL A 35 6.64 1.27 3.94
CA VAL A 35 5.86 2.36 3.34
C VAL A 35 4.41 1.94 3.09
N TYR A 36 4.19 0.72 2.61
CA TYR A 36 2.84 0.17 2.39
C TYR A 36 2.08 0.02 3.72
N ILE A 37 2.74 -0.53 4.73
CA ILE A 37 2.15 -0.70 6.08
C ILE A 37 1.88 0.68 6.70
N GLY A 38 2.81 1.63 6.60
CA GLY A 38 2.63 2.99 7.10
C GLY A 38 1.44 3.70 6.43
N ALA A 39 1.27 3.53 5.13
CA ALA A 39 0.15 4.08 4.39
C ALA A 39 -1.19 3.41 4.79
N ALA A 40 -1.21 2.09 4.98
CA ALA A 40 -2.38 1.37 5.49
C ALA A 40 -2.74 1.79 6.93
N LEU A 41 -1.75 2.03 7.79
CA LEU A 41 -1.97 2.57 9.13
C LEU A 41 -2.61 3.96 9.06
N ALA A 42 -2.08 4.84 8.19
CA ALA A 42 -2.64 6.18 7.99
C ALA A 42 -4.11 6.13 7.54
N VAL A 43 -4.49 5.18 6.68
CA VAL A 43 -5.89 4.93 6.29
C VAL A 43 -6.75 4.55 7.49
N GLY A 44 -6.30 3.59 8.31
CA GLY A 44 -7.04 3.14 9.49
C GLY A 44 -7.26 4.25 10.53
N ILE A 45 -6.22 5.06 10.78
CA ILE A 45 -6.27 6.21 11.68
C ILE A 45 -7.22 7.29 11.14
N GLN A 46 -7.07 7.66 9.87
CA GLN A 46 -7.88 8.73 9.26
C GLN A 46 -9.37 8.37 9.26
N GLU A 47 -9.70 7.11 8.99
CA GLU A 47 -11.08 6.63 9.01
C GLU A 47 -11.66 6.61 10.44
N ALA A 48 -10.87 6.17 11.43
CA ALA A 48 -11.30 6.14 12.83
C ALA A 48 -11.58 7.55 13.35
N TRP A 49 -10.71 8.50 12.99
CA TRP A 49 -10.85 9.90 13.35
C TRP A 49 -12.04 10.58 12.65
N ALA A 50 -12.19 10.39 11.33
CA ALA A 50 -13.28 10.97 10.56
C ALA A 50 -14.67 10.52 11.05
N LYS A 51 -14.77 9.28 11.54
CA LYS A 51 -16.00 8.70 12.10
C LYS A 51 -16.15 8.89 13.61
N LYS A 52 -15.28 9.68 14.25
CA LYS A 52 -15.27 9.96 15.70
C LYS A 52 -15.42 8.68 16.55
N ARG A 53 -14.73 7.61 16.16
CA ARG A 53 -14.84 6.32 16.84
C ARG A 53 -14.13 6.37 18.20
N GLY A 54 -14.67 5.66 19.19
CA GLY A 54 -14.01 5.43 20.48
C GLY A 54 -12.79 4.50 20.37
N ALA A 55 -12.09 4.28 21.48
CA ALA A 55 -10.82 3.51 21.52
C ALA A 55 -10.91 2.11 20.88
N LEU A 56 -11.98 1.35 21.15
CA LEU A 56 -12.20 0.04 20.52
C LEU A 56 -12.40 0.15 19.00
N GLY A 57 -13.08 1.21 18.54
CA GLY A 57 -13.28 1.45 17.11
C GLY A 57 -11.98 1.81 16.38
N TRP A 58 -11.04 2.48 17.06
CA TRP A 58 -9.70 2.73 16.53
C TRP A 58 -8.93 1.43 16.32
N ILE A 59 -8.87 0.58 17.36
CA ILE A 59 -8.17 -0.71 17.27
C ILE A 59 -8.72 -1.52 16.10
N VAL A 60 -10.04 -1.66 16.00
CA VAL A 60 -10.60 -2.46 14.92
C VAL A 60 -10.37 -1.82 13.55
N ASN A 61 -10.44 -0.48 13.42
CA ASN A 61 -10.12 0.15 12.14
C ASN A 61 -8.68 -0.09 11.72
N ILE A 62 -7.72 -0.01 12.63
CA ILE A 62 -6.32 -0.27 12.32
C ILE A 62 -6.13 -1.73 11.89
N VAL A 63 -6.69 -2.68 12.66
CA VAL A 63 -6.59 -4.12 12.34
C VAL A 63 -7.23 -4.43 10.99
N VAL A 64 -8.44 -3.93 10.74
CA VAL A 64 -9.16 -4.17 9.48
C VAL A 64 -8.43 -3.52 8.29
N SER A 65 -7.85 -2.34 8.49
CA SER A 65 -7.02 -1.69 7.48
C SER A 65 -5.81 -2.55 7.10
N PHE A 66 -5.12 -3.12 8.09
CA PHE A 66 -4.01 -4.02 7.84
C PHE A 66 -4.44 -5.32 7.16
N VAL A 67 -5.56 -5.92 7.57
CA VAL A 67 -6.07 -7.12 6.90
C VAL A 67 -6.40 -6.82 5.44
N GLY A 68 -7.10 -5.72 5.17
CA GLY A 68 -7.41 -5.30 3.79
C GLY A 68 -6.15 -5.04 2.96
N ALA A 69 -5.17 -4.35 3.54
CA ALA A 69 -3.89 -4.10 2.89
C ALA A 69 -3.11 -5.39 2.59
N LEU A 70 -2.96 -6.27 3.57
CA LEU A 70 -2.18 -7.52 3.43
C LEU A 70 -2.81 -8.51 2.47
N VAL A 71 -4.15 -8.51 2.34
CA VAL A 71 -4.84 -9.33 1.34
C VAL A 71 -4.70 -8.73 -0.06
N ALA A 72 -4.79 -7.41 -0.20
CA ALA A 72 -4.73 -6.75 -1.50
C ALA A 72 -3.30 -6.57 -2.03
N ALA A 73 -2.29 -6.47 -1.17
CA ALA A 73 -0.90 -6.22 -1.58
C ALA A 73 -0.33 -7.33 -2.49
N PRO A 74 -0.48 -8.64 -2.18
CA PRO A 74 -0.07 -9.71 -3.08
C PRO A 74 -0.82 -9.69 -4.42
N VAL A 75 -2.11 -9.33 -4.39
CA VAL A 75 -2.94 -9.23 -5.60
C VAL A 75 -2.45 -8.09 -6.49
N GLY A 76 -2.19 -6.92 -5.91
CA GLY A 76 -1.64 -5.76 -6.64
C GLY A 76 -0.26 -6.04 -7.20
N GLY A 77 0.64 -6.58 -6.38
CA GLY A 77 2.00 -6.94 -6.80
C GLY A 77 2.01 -8.01 -7.91
N GLY A 78 1.22 -9.07 -7.74
CA GLY A 78 1.12 -10.16 -8.71
C GLY A 78 0.49 -9.72 -10.04
N LEU A 79 -0.63 -9.00 -10.00
CA LEU A 79 -1.29 -8.50 -11.21
C LEU A 79 -0.41 -7.53 -11.98
N LEU A 80 0.22 -6.57 -11.30
CA LEU A 80 1.11 -5.61 -11.95
C LEU A 80 2.36 -6.29 -12.49
N ALA A 81 2.88 -7.29 -11.79
CA ALA A 81 4.00 -8.07 -12.29
C ALA A 81 3.66 -8.83 -13.57
N MET A 82 2.45 -9.41 -13.66
CA MET A 82 1.97 -10.06 -14.89
C MET A 82 1.74 -9.07 -16.03
N LEU A 83 1.12 -7.91 -15.75
CA LEU A 83 0.77 -6.92 -16.76
C LEU A 83 1.97 -6.16 -17.32
N LEU A 84 3.00 -5.94 -16.50
CA LEU A 84 4.19 -5.16 -16.87
C LEU A 84 5.41 -6.04 -17.18
N SER A 85 5.23 -7.36 -17.12
CA SER A 85 6.24 -8.35 -17.50
C SER A 85 6.50 -8.28 -19.02
N ASP A 86 7.76 -8.19 -19.41
CA ASP A 86 8.20 -8.34 -20.80
C ASP A 86 8.84 -9.71 -21.09
N GLY A 87 8.66 -10.67 -20.17
CA GLY A 87 9.22 -12.02 -20.26
C GLY A 87 10.72 -12.13 -20.01
N SER A 88 11.43 -11.03 -19.69
CA SER A 88 12.90 -11.01 -19.63
C SER A 88 13.53 -11.07 -18.22
N GLY A 89 12.73 -11.16 -17.15
CA GLY A 89 13.23 -11.27 -15.77
C GLY A 89 12.28 -10.67 -14.73
N SER A 90 12.76 -10.41 -13.51
CA SER A 90 11.96 -9.76 -12.47
C SER A 90 11.83 -8.26 -12.71
N LEU A 91 10.68 -7.66 -12.40
CA LEU A 91 10.49 -6.19 -12.54
C LEU A 91 11.46 -5.37 -11.69
N ALA A 92 11.85 -5.91 -10.53
CA ALA A 92 12.86 -5.28 -9.68
C ALA A 92 14.24 -5.29 -10.35
N ALA A 93 14.55 -6.32 -11.13
CA ALA A 93 15.80 -6.38 -11.90
C ALA A 93 15.77 -5.47 -13.14
N ALA A 94 14.59 -5.28 -13.75
CA ALA A 94 14.42 -4.39 -14.89
C ALA A 94 14.61 -2.90 -14.54
N GLY A 95 14.26 -2.51 -13.30
CA GLY A 95 14.40 -1.13 -12.83
C GLY A 95 13.64 -0.09 -13.67
N GLY A 96 13.90 1.19 -13.41
CA GLY A 96 13.35 2.30 -14.20
C GLY A 96 11.82 2.48 -14.11
N ALA A 97 11.24 3.05 -15.17
CA ALA A 97 9.85 3.52 -15.17
C ALA A 97 8.80 2.42 -14.91
N ARG A 98 9.04 1.18 -15.38
CA ARG A 98 8.12 0.06 -15.16
C ARG A 98 8.04 -0.33 -13.69
N PHE A 99 9.19 -0.33 -13.00
CA PHE A 99 9.25 -0.59 -11.57
C PHE A 99 8.53 0.51 -10.77
N SER A 100 8.69 1.78 -11.16
CA SER A 100 7.95 2.90 -10.56
C SER A 100 6.43 2.75 -10.70
N ILE A 101 5.96 2.36 -11.88
CA ILE A 101 4.53 2.12 -12.14
C ILE A 101 4.04 0.95 -11.29
N ALA A 102 4.81 -0.13 -11.17
CA ALA A 102 4.46 -1.28 -10.35
C ALA A 102 4.38 -0.93 -8.85
N LEU A 103 5.31 -0.12 -8.34
CA LEU A 103 5.29 0.36 -6.95
C LEU A 103 4.07 1.24 -6.66
N VAL A 104 3.81 2.24 -7.51
CA VAL A 104 2.66 3.13 -7.31
C VAL A 104 1.36 2.37 -7.47
N GLY A 105 1.23 1.55 -8.52
CA GLY A 105 0.04 0.73 -8.74
C GLY A 105 -0.21 -0.23 -7.58
N GLY A 106 0.84 -0.87 -7.06
CA GLY A 106 0.73 -1.81 -5.94
C GLY A 106 0.29 -1.09 -4.66
N MET A 107 0.82 0.10 -4.41
CA MET A 107 0.41 0.96 -3.31
C MET A 107 -1.08 1.30 -3.42
N LEU A 108 -1.53 1.72 -4.60
CA LEU A 108 -2.94 2.08 -4.82
C LEU A 108 -3.86 0.88 -4.60
N VAL A 109 -3.53 -0.29 -5.14
CA VAL A 109 -4.32 -1.52 -4.94
C VAL A 109 -4.36 -1.90 -3.45
N THR A 110 -3.25 -1.76 -2.74
CA THR A 110 -3.15 -2.03 -1.30
C THR A 110 -4.05 -1.10 -0.49
N LEU A 111 -4.00 0.20 -0.78
CA LEU A 111 -4.83 1.20 -0.11
C LEU A 111 -6.31 1.03 -0.44
N LEU A 112 -6.64 0.63 -1.66
CA LEU A 112 -8.01 0.25 -2.03
C LEU A 112 -8.48 -0.96 -1.22
N GLY A 113 -7.64 -1.98 -1.04
CA GLY A 113 -7.95 -3.12 -0.17
C GLY A 113 -8.23 -2.72 1.27
N ALA A 114 -7.35 -1.92 1.86
CA ALA A 114 -7.51 -1.37 3.21
C ALA A 114 -8.83 -0.58 3.35
N TRP A 115 -9.11 0.29 2.38
CA TRP A 115 -10.32 1.11 2.38
C TRP A 115 -11.60 0.28 2.18
N CYS A 116 -11.60 -0.67 1.24
CA CYS A 116 -12.73 -1.56 1.01
C CYS A 116 -13.06 -2.41 2.25
N ALA A 117 -12.04 -2.96 2.92
CA ALA A 117 -12.24 -3.71 4.16
C ALA A 117 -12.91 -2.85 5.25
N LEU A 118 -12.44 -1.61 5.42
CA LEU A 118 -13.04 -0.64 6.33
C LEU A 118 -14.46 -0.26 5.91
N TRP A 119 -14.72 -0.10 4.63
CA TRP A 119 -16.05 0.24 4.12
C TRP A 119 -17.07 -0.85 4.46
N ILE A 120 -16.72 -2.12 4.25
CA ILE A 120 -17.55 -3.28 4.62
C ILE A 120 -17.85 -3.27 6.11
N VAL A 121 -16.80 -3.18 6.96
CA VAL A 121 -16.97 -3.20 8.42
C VAL A 121 -17.80 -2.02 8.92
N ASN A 122 -17.64 -0.85 8.31
CA ASN A 122 -18.44 0.32 8.68
C ASN A 122 -19.91 0.17 8.30
N ARG A 123 -20.21 -0.49 7.19
CA ARG A 123 -21.60 -0.77 6.78
C ARG A 123 -22.32 -1.67 7.79
N TRP A 124 -21.59 -2.52 8.50
CA TRP A 124 -22.15 -3.46 9.49
C TRP A 124 -22.22 -2.86 10.91
N ARG A 125 -21.66 -1.68 11.11
CA ARG A 125 -21.60 -0.94 12.39
C ARG A 125 -22.39 0.36 12.34
N SER A 126 -23.28 0.48 11.35
CA SER A 126 -24.19 1.60 11.14
C SER A 126 -25.54 1.27 11.76
#